data_AF-A0A1F6IVX2-F1
#
_entry.id   AF-A0A1F6IVX2-F1
#
_cell.length_a   1.000
_cell.length_b   1.000
_cell.length_c   1.000
_cell.angle_alpha   90.00
_cell.angle_beta   90.00
_cell.angle_gamma   90.00
#
_symmetry.space_group_name_H-M   'P 1'
#
loop_
_entity.id
_entity.type
_entity.pdbx_description
1 polymer ?
#
loop_
_entity_poly.entity_id
_entity_poly.type
_entity_poly.pdbx_seq_one_letter_code
_entity_poly.pdbx_strand_id
1 'polypeptide(L)'
;MYHIKSKKGFLNSACGKKSGQTLVEATIALASILLTLAAIAIAISTSVSNSQFIKLQSQAAKYAQDGMEQLRYERNTSPANFFARNGIYCMNEDSSLTPGSCTAVNIANTFKREAEFTQPSNVACGNNTRVAVNVYWSSGKCGTTNTFCHKSQLASCFANQTGTSDTL
;
A
#
# COMPACT_ATOMS: atom_id res chain seq x y z
N MET A 1 -18.12 -37.04 74.57
CA MET A 1 -16.65 -36.91 74.67
C MET A 1 -16.05 -37.37 73.35
N TYR A 2 -15.95 -36.47 72.36
CA TYR A 2 -15.49 -36.80 71.00
C TYR A 2 -14.02 -36.43 70.86
N HIS A 3 -13.17 -37.44 70.64
CA HIS A 3 -11.74 -37.29 70.39
C HIS A 3 -11.50 -36.79 68.95
N ILE A 4 -10.96 -35.59 68.83
CA ILE A 4 -10.39 -35.05 67.58
C ILE A 4 -9.04 -35.71 67.35
N LYS A 5 -8.91 -36.57 66.32
CA LYS A 5 -7.60 -36.97 65.79
C LYS A 5 -7.17 -35.99 64.71
N SER A 6 -6.27 -35.07 65.10
CA SER A 6 -5.53 -34.18 64.22
C SER A 6 -4.69 -35.01 63.24
N LYS A 7 -5.02 -34.95 61.94
CA LYS A 7 -4.13 -35.38 60.86
C LYS A 7 -3.01 -34.35 60.69
N LYS A 8 -1.92 -34.53 61.43
CA LYS A 8 -0.61 -33.98 61.05
C LYS A 8 -0.01 -34.88 59.98
N GLY A 9 0.20 -34.35 58.77
CA GLY A 9 0.94 -35.09 57.75
C GLY A 9 0.72 -34.59 56.33
N PHE A 10 1.19 -33.38 56.03
CA PHE A 10 1.59 -33.02 54.65
C PHE A 10 2.49 -31.78 54.64
N LEU A 11 3.52 -31.77 55.48
CA LEU A 11 4.63 -30.83 55.34
C LEU A 11 5.90 -31.59 55.68
N ASN A 12 6.42 -32.35 54.71
CA ASN A 12 7.81 -32.76 54.77
C ASN A 12 8.39 -33.01 53.37
N SER A 13 9.57 -32.42 53.18
CA SER A 13 10.53 -32.59 52.08
C SER A 13 10.18 -31.84 50.78
N ALA A 14 10.91 -30.81 50.35
CA ALA A 14 12.36 -30.64 50.43
C ALA A 14 12.77 -29.17 50.69
N CYS A 15 13.19 -28.88 51.93
CA CYS A 15 14.17 -27.82 52.18
C CYS A 15 15.56 -28.39 51.83
N GLY A 16 15.80 -28.56 50.53
CA GLY A 16 17.15 -28.67 50.00
C GLY A 16 17.48 -27.31 49.44
N LYS A 17 18.31 -26.52 50.13
CA LYS A 17 18.90 -25.30 49.55
C LYS A 17 19.77 -25.75 48.36
N LYS A 18 19.18 -25.84 47.17
CA LYS A 18 19.91 -26.05 45.93
C LYS A 18 20.53 -24.73 45.53
N SER A 19 21.68 -24.41 46.12
CA SER A 19 22.42 -23.16 45.89
C SER A 19 22.89 -22.94 44.43
N GLY A 20 22.58 -23.87 43.51
CA GLY A 20 22.73 -23.71 42.06
C GLY A 20 21.43 -23.74 41.23
N GLN A 21 20.27 -24.09 41.81
CA GLN A 21 19.00 -24.18 41.07
C GLN A 21 18.40 -22.80 40.78
N THR A 22 18.51 -21.86 41.72
CA THR A 22 17.99 -20.48 41.55
C THR A 22 18.72 -19.69 40.46
N LEU A 23 20.03 -19.93 40.28
CA LEU A 23 20.82 -19.25 39.26
C LEU A 23 20.45 -19.73 37.85
N VAL A 24 20.27 -21.03 37.67
CA VAL A 24 19.79 -21.61 36.40
C VAL A 24 18.37 -21.11 36.08
N GLU A 25 17.47 -21.10 37.05
CA GLU A 25 16.10 -20.58 36.89
C GLU A 25 16.08 -19.10 36.47
N ALA A 26 16.91 -18.26 37.10
CA ALA A 26 17.05 -16.85 36.74
C ALA A 26 17.56 -16.66 35.30
N THR A 27 18.53 -17.48 34.85
CA THR A 27 19.04 -17.39 33.48
C THR A 27 18.00 -17.81 32.45
N ILE A 28 17.22 -18.86 32.73
CA ILE A 28 16.14 -19.33 31.85
C ILE A 28 15.03 -18.27 31.77
N ALA A 29 14.67 -17.66 32.90
CA ALA A 29 13.70 -16.57 32.94
C ALA A 29 14.19 -15.35 32.13
N LEU A 30 15.46 -14.97 32.26
CA LEU A 30 16.02 -13.88 31.48
C LEU A 30 16.03 -14.20 29.97
N ALA A 31 16.41 -15.42 29.61
CA ALA A 31 16.43 -15.85 28.21
C ALA A 31 15.02 -15.82 27.57
N SER A 32 13.99 -16.24 28.30
CA SER A 32 12.61 -16.20 27.81
C SER A 32 12.10 -14.76 27.64
N ILE A 33 12.47 -13.84 28.54
CA ILE A 33 12.17 -12.42 28.40
C ILE A 33 12.82 -11.84 27.13
N LEU A 34 14.10 -12.11 26.89
CA LEU A 34 14.78 -11.62 25.69
C LEU A 34 14.15 -12.18 24.40
N LEU A 35 13.76 -13.46 24.40
CA LEU A 35 13.11 -14.09 23.26
C LEU A 35 11.73 -13.48 22.97
N THR A 36 10.94 -13.21 24.01
CA THR A 36 9.63 -12.56 23.85
C THR A 36 9.76 -11.12 23.36
N LEU A 37 10.72 -10.35 23.87
CA LEU A 37 11.00 -8.99 23.39
C LEU A 37 11.42 -8.97 21.91
N ALA A 38 12.27 -9.90 21.48
CA ALA A 38 12.66 -10.03 20.08
C ALA A 38 11.45 -10.32 19.18
N ALA A 39 10.57 -11.24 19.60
CA ALA A 39 9.35 -11.55 18.87
C ALA A 39 8.41 -10.34 18.74
N ILE A 40 8.23 -9.58 19.83
CA ILE A 40 7.42 -8.36 19.83
C ILE A 40 8.01 -7.30 18.88
N ALA A 41 9.32 -7.10 18.92
CA ALA A 41 9.99 -6.12 18.05
C ALA A 41 9.74 -6.44 16.57
N ILE A 42 9.90 -7.70 16.16
CA ILE A 42 9.64 -8.15 14.78
C ILE A 42 8.17 -7.94 14.42
N ALA A 43 7.23 -8.26 15.31
CA ALA A 43 5.80 -8.06 15.08
C ALA A 43 5.45 -6.57 14.91
N ILE A 44 6.04 -5.68 15.71
CA ILE A 44 5.84 -4.23 15.57
C ILE A 44 6.41 -3.72 14.24
N SER A 45 7.65 -4.11 13.89
CA SER A 45 8.28 -3.68 12.64
C SER A 45 7.47 -4.10 11.41
N THR A 46 6.93 -5.32 11.41
CA THR A 46 6.08 -5.79 10.30
C THR A 46 4.75 -5.05 10.25
N SER A 47 4.12 -4.79 11.40
CA SER A 47 2.89 -3.99 11.50
C SER A 47 3.06 -2.56 10.97
N VAL A 48 4.15 -1.88 11.35
CA VAL A 48 4.47 -0.52 10.88
C VAL A 48 4.72 -0.51 9.38
N SER A 49 5.51 -1.45 8.87
CA SER A 49 5.78 -1.57 7.43
C SER A 49 4.48 -1.77 6.62
N ASN A 50 3.57 -2.61 7.11
CA ASN A 50 2.27 -2.83 6.47
C ASN A 50 1.37 -1.60 6.52
N SER A 51 1.33 -0.90 7.67
CA SER A 51 0.55 0.34 7.82
C SER A 51 1.03 1.43 6.86
N GLN A 52 2.34 1.59 6.71
CA GLN A 52 2.93 2.53 5.74
C GLN A 52 2.57 2.14 4.30
N PHE A 53 2.65 0.86 3.96
CA PHE A 53 2.27 0.36 2.63
C PHE A 53 0.80 0.66 2.30
N ILE A 54 -0.13 0.36 3.21
CA ILE A 54 -1.56 0.62 3.02
C ILE A 54 -1.82 2.12 2.85
N LYS A 55 -1.15 2.97 3.64
CA LYS A 55 -1.24 4.43 3.51
C LYS A 55 -0.81 4.89 2.12
N LEU A 56 0.35 4.44 1.63
CA LEU A 56 0.86 4.79 0.30
C LEU A 56 -0.07 4.29 -0.81
N GLN A 57 -0.60 3.07 -0.68
CA GLN A 57 -1.56 2.51 -1.63
C GLN A 57 -2.85 3.32 -1.69
N SER A 58 -3.39 3.73 -0.53
CA SER A 58 -4.58 4.58 -0.46
C SER A 58 -4.33 5.97 -1.08
N GLN A 59 -3.17 6.57 -0.83
CA GLN A 59 -2.78 7.84 -1.45
C GLN A 59 -2.62 7.70 -2.97
N ALA A 60 -1.96 6.65 -3.45
CA ALA A 60 -1.81 6.38 -4.88
C ALA A 60 -3.17 6.19 -5.57
N ALA A 61 -4.10 5.48 -4.94
CA ALA A 61 -5.47 5.34 -5.44
C ALA A 61 -6.19 6.69 -5.51
N LYS A 62 -6.06 7.54 -4.48
CA LYS A 62 -6.60 8.89 -4.50
C LYS A 62 -6.01 9.73 -5.64
N TYR A 63 -4.69 9.73 -5.81
CA TYR A 63 -4.05 10.48 -6.89
C TYR A 63 -4.42 9.96 -8.29
N ALA A 64 -4.72 8.67 -8.42
CA ALA A 64 -5.25 8.09 -9.66
C ALA A 64 -6.68 8.55 -9.93
N GLN A 65 -7.52 8.64 -8.90
CA GLN A 65 -8.88 9.22 -8.99
C GLN A 65 -8.83 10.71 -9.37
N ASP A 66 -8.02 11.50 -8.67
CA ASP A 66 -7.84 12.93 -8.95
C ASP A 66 -7.33 13.14 -10.39
N GLY A 67 -6.38 12.32 -10.84
CA GLY A 67 -5.89 12.35 -12.22
C GLY A 67 -6.99 11.99 -13.23
N MET A 68 -7.80 10.97 -12.95
CA MET A 68 -8.90 10.60 -13.83
C MET A 68 -9.97 11.69 -13.91
N GLU A 69 -10.23 12.39 -12.81
CA GLU A 69 -11.19 13.50 -12.80
C GLU A 69 -10.68 14.69 -13.61
N GLN A 70 -9.40 15.01 -13.51
CA GLN A 70 -8.77 16.03 -14.34
C GLN A 70 -8.84 15.67 -15.84
N LEU A 71 -8.64 14.41 -16.20
CA LEU A 71 -8.78 13.94 -17.58
C LEU A 71 -10.24 13.97 -18.06
N ARG A 72 -11.20 13.69 -17.16
CA ARG A 72 -12.63 13.89 -17.44
C ARG A 72 -12.95 15.36 -17.69
N TYR A 73 -12.36 16.28 -16.92
CA TYR A 73 -12.48 17.72 -17.12
C TYR A 73 -11.87 18.18 -18.45
N GLU A 74 -10.66 17.71 -18.81
CA GLU A 74 -10.03 18.01 -20.11
C GLU A 74 -10.86 17.50 -21.28
N ARG A 75 -11.42 16.29 -21.18
CA ARG A 75 -12.34 15.75 -22.19
C ARG A 75 -13.58 16.62 -22.40
N ASN A 76 -14.10 17.24 -21.34
CA ASN A 76 -15.27 18.10 -21.41
C ASN A 76 -14.94 19.52 -21.92
N THR A 77 -13.76 20.04 -21.60
CA THR A 77 -13.36 21.41 -21.96
C THR A 77 -12.62 21.51 -23.29
N SER A 78 -11.89 20.47 -23.67
CA SER A 78 -11.10 20.40 -24.89
C SER A 78 -11.13 19.00 -25.53
N PRO A 79 -12.32 18.54 -25.99
CA PRO A 79 -12.50 17.19 -26.52
C PRO A 79 -11.58 16.87 -27.70
N ALA A 80 -11.37 17.82 -28.62
CA ALA A 80 -10.50 17.62 -29.78
C ALA A 80 -9.06 17.28 -29.38
N ASN A 81 -8.50 18.00 -28.41
CA ASN A 81 -7.15 17.73 -27.89
C ASN A 81 -7.12 16.40 -27.13
N PHE A 82 -8.13 16.12 -26.31
CA PHE A 82 -8.22 14.89 -25.53
C PHE A 82 -8.23 13.64 -26.41
N PHE A 83 -9.10 13.60 -27.44
CA PHE A 83 -9.22 12.45 -28.33
C PHE A 83 -8.08 12.33 -29.35
N ALA A 84 -7.32 13.40 -29.59
CA ALA A 84 -6.11 13.35 -30.41
C ALA A 84 -4.91 12.70 -29.70
N ARG A 85 -4.92 12.60 -28.36
CA ARG A 85 -3.81 12.00 -27.60
C ARG A 85 -3.72 10.48 -27.83
N ASN A 86 -2.49 9.97 -27.87
CA ASN A 86 -2.18 8.54 -27.92
C ASN A 86 -0.84 8.28 -27.23
N GLY A 87 -0.72 7.14 -26.55
CA GLY A 87 0.47 6.78 -25.79
C GLY A 87 0.49 7.33 -24.37
N ILE A 88 1.68 7.36 -23.77
CA ILE A 88 1.89 7.73 -22.37
C ILE A 88 2.18 9.23 -22.27
N TYR A 89 1.56 9.88 -21.29
CA TYR A 89 1.78 11.27 -20.91
C TYR A 89 2.12 11.34 -19.42
N CYS A 90 3.17 12.08 -19.09
CA CYS A 90 3.51 12.41 -17.73
C CYS A 90 2.55 13.47 -17.19
N MET A 91 1.87 13.16 -16.09
CA MET A 91 0.80 13.98 -15.53
C MET A 91 1.23 14.63 -14.22
N ASN A 92 1.72 15.87 -14.33
CA ASN A 92 2.29 16.64 -13.24
C ASN A 92 1.24 17.10 -12.22
N GLU A 93 1.70 17.66 -11.10
CA GLU A 93 0.84 18.16 -10.02
C GLU A 93 -0.03 19.35 -10.43
N ASP A 94 0.46 20.18 -11.36
CA ASP A 94 -0.27 21.30 -11.98
C ASP A 94 -1.28 20.87 -13.05
N SER A 95 -1.51 19.56 -13.20
CA SER A 95 -2.36 18.94 -14.22
C SER A 95 -1.87 19.07 -15.66
N SER A 96 -0.65 19.56 -15.88
CA SER A 96 -0.05 19.54 -17.22
C SER A 96 0.24 18.11 -17.68
N LEU A 97 -0.02 17.86 -18.97
CA LEU A 97 0.28 16.59 -19.64
C LEU A 97 1.46 16.77 -20.58
N THR A 98 2.61 16.21 -20.20
CA THR A 98 3.81 16.19 -21.05
C THR A 98 3.89 14.87 -21.80
N PRO A 99 4.06 14.85 -23.14
CA PRO A 99 4.22 13.60 -23.88
C PRO A 99 5.40 12.77 -23.37
N GLY A 100 5.20 11.45 -23.24
CA GLY A 100 6.21 10.50 -22.76
C GLY A 100 6.00 10.05 -21.32
N SER A 101 6.73 9.01 -20.91
CA SER A 101 6.74 8.52 -19.53
C SER A 101 7.43 9.52 -18.60
N CYS A 102 7.00 9.55 -17.35
CA CYS A 102 7.69 10.33 -16.32
C CYS A 102 9.04 9.68 -15.99
N THR A 103 10.10 10.48 -15.97
CA THR A 103 11.46 10.02 -15.61
C THR A 103 11.70 10.04 -14.11
N ALA A 104 10.94 10.84 -13.37
CA ALA A 104 11.08 11.03 -11.92
C ALA A 104 9.72 11.09 -11.22
N VAL A 105 9.76 11.21 -9.90
CA VAL A 105 8.62 11.63 -9.08
C VAL A 105 8.09 12.96 -9.59
N ASN A 106 6.78 13.07 -9.75
CA ASN A 106 6.13 14.27 -10.27
C ASN A 106 4.89 14.71 -9.48
N ILE A 107 4.56 13.99 -8.38
CA ILE A 107 3.48 14.36 -7.46
C ILE A 107 3.87 14.07 -6.00
N ALA A 108 3.65 15.06 -5.12
CA ALA A 108 3.82 14.95 -3.67
C ALA A 108 5.17 14.38 -3.20
N ASN A 109 6.25 14.61 -3.97
CA ASN A 109 7.62 14.17 -3.69
C ASN A 109 7.81 12.66 -3.45
N THR A 110 6.81 11.84 -3.75
CA THR A 110 6.83 10.39 -3.46
C THR A 110 6.34 9.56 -4.63
N PHE A 111 5.40 10.09 -5.42
CA PHE A 111 4.67 9.34 -6.41
C PHE A 111 5.03 9.78 -7.83
N LYS A 112 4.87 8.85 -8.77
CA LYS A 112 4.96 9.08 -10.20
C LYS A 112 3.59 8.84 -10.82
N ARG A 113 2.99 9.82 -11.50
CA ARG A 113 1.67 9.74 -12.11
C ARG A 113 1.74 9.93 -13.63
N GLU A 114 1.19 8.95 -14.34
CA GLU A 114 1.16 8.91 -15.80
C GLU A 114 -0.28 8.65 -16.29
N ALA A 115 -0.65 9.27 -17.40
CA ALA A 115 -1.87 8.99 -18.13
C ALA A 115 -1.51 8.25 -19.42
N GLU A 116 -2.09 7.08 -19.63
CA GLU A 116 -1.91 6.28 -20.83
C GLU A 116 -3.18 6.33 -21.66
N PHE A 117 -3.09 6.90 -22.85
CA PHE A 117 -4.17 6.97 -23.83
C PHE A 117 -3.97 5.84 -24.84
N THR A 118 -4.98 5.01 -25.01
CA THR A 118 -5.03 3.99 -26.07
C THR A 118 -6.19 4.36 -26.98
N GLN A 119 -5.88 4.78 -28.20
CA GLN A 119 -6.86 5.08 -29.25
C GLN A 119 -7.69 3.84 -29.63
N PRO A 120 -8.86 4.03 -30.28
CA PRO A 120 -9.80 2.95 -30.57
C PRO A 120 -9.23 1.94 -31.57
N SER A 121 -8.57 0.93 -31.00
CA SER A 121 -8.25 -0.35 -31.61
C SER A 121 -8.12 -1.43 -30.53
N ASN A 122 -8.59 -1.15 -29.29
CA ASN A 122 -8.46 -2.06 -28.16
C ASN A 122 -9.79 -2.78 -27.87
N VAL A 123 -9.69 -4.10 -27.69
CA VAL A 123 -10.87 -4.94 -27.40
C VAL A 123 -11.58 -4.53 -26.10
N ALA A 124 -10.85 -3.87 -25.18
CA ALA A 124 -11.37 -3.47 -23.88
C ALA A 124 -12.37 -2.29 -23.92
N CYS A 125 -12.25 -1.37 -24.89
CA CYS A 125 -13.13 -0.19 -24.98
C CYS A 125 -13.87 -0.08 -26.33
N GLY A 126 -13.75 -1.07 -27.22
CA GLY A 126 -14.35 -1.02 -28.56
C GLY A 126 -13.84 0.18 -29.36
N ASN A 127 -14.76 1.02 -29.83
CA ASN A 127 -14.44 2.24 -30.59
C ASN A 127 -14.19 3.48 -29.69
N ASN A 128 -14.06 3.29 -28.38
CA ASN A 128 -13.80 4.37 -27.43
C ASN A 128 -12.32 4.46 -27.07
N THR A 129 -11.85 5.66 -26.72
CA THR A 129 -10.48 5.85 -26.22
C THR A 129 -10.40 5.31 -24.79
N ARG A 130 -9.48 4.37 -24.55
CA ARG A 130 -9.15 3.95 -23.18
C ARG A 130 -8.15 4.92 -22.60
N VAL A 131 -8.39 5.35 -21.38
CA VAL A 131 -7.45 6.15 -20.61
C VAL A 131 -7.17 5.43 -19.30
N ALA A 132 -5.90 5.20 -18.99
CA ALA A 132 -5.45 4.62 -17.73
C ALA A 132 -4.53 5.59 -17.00
N VAL A 133 -4.94 5.99 -15.80
CA VAL A 133 -4.08 6.75 -14.88
C VAL A 133 -3.33 5.75 -14.01
N ASN A 134 -2.01 5.76 -14.13
CA ASN A 134 -1.10 4.91 -13.39
C ASN A 134 -0.36 5.77 -12.36
N VAL A 135 -0.42 5.39 -11.09
CA VAL A 135 0.36 6.03 -10.01
C VAL A 135 1.31 4.99 -9.43
N TYR A 136 2.59 5.31 -9.45
CA TYR A 136 3.65 4.44 -8.97
C TYR A 136 4.32 5.04 -7.74
N TRP A 137 4.80 4.17 -6.84
CA TRP A 137 5.60 4.57 -5.68
C TRP A 137 6.65 3.50 -5.36
N SER A 138 7.67 3.92 -4.62
CA SER A 138 8.67 3.04 -4.03
C SER A 138 8.38 2.82 -2.55
N SER A 139 8.90 1.74 -1.98
CA SER A 139 8.79 1.43 -0.55
C SER A 139 10.03 0.64 -0.11
N GLY A 140 10.23 0.48 1.20
CA GLY A 140 11.31 -0.38 1.73
C GLY A 140 11.20 -1.87 1.35
N LYS A 141 10.11 -2.29 0.70
CA LYS A 141 9.94 -3.64 0.14
C LYS A 141 10.38 -3.77 -1.32
N CYS A 142 10.82 -2.68 -1.96
CA CYS A 142 11.33 -2.75 -3.33
C CYS A 142 12.73 -3.39 -3.33
N GLY A 143 12.99 -4.30 -4.27
CA GLY A 143 14.28 -5.03 -4.35
C GLY A 143 15.48 -4.17 -4.74
N THR A 144 15.24 -2.97 -5.26
CA THR A 144 16.27 -2.01 -5.69
C THR A 144 15.90 -0.59 -5.23
N THR A 145 16.90 0.15 -4.75
CA THR A 145 16.75 1.55 -4.36
C THR A 145 16.29 2.39 -5.55
N ASN A 146 15.44 3.39 -5.32
CA ASN A 146 14.92 4.32 -6.33
C ASN A 146 14.11 3.67 -7.47
N THR A 147 13.66 2.43 -7.30
CA THR A 147 12.78 1.77 -8.26
C THR A 147 11.33 1.85 -7.81
N PHE A 148 10.46 2.33 -8.71
CA PHE A 148 9.02 2.27 -8.51
C PHE A 148 8.54 0.83 -8.71
N CYS A 149 8.31 0.10 -7.61
CA CYS A 149 7.92 -1.31 -7.66
C CYS A 149 6.42 -1.55 -7.44
N HIS A 150 5.67 -0.53 -7.04
CA HIS A 150 4.23 -0.60 -6.79
C HIS A 150 3.45 0.27 -7.76
N LYS A 151 2.21 -0.12 -8.06
CA LYS A 151 1.31 0.60 -8.98
C LYS A 151 -0.13 0.56 -8.51
N SER A 152 -0.79 1.70 -8.58
CA SER A 152 -2.25 1.86 -8.51
C SER A 152 -2.72 2.32 -9.87
N GLN A 153 -3.74 1.67 -10.43
CA GLN A 153 -4.25 1.98 -11.77
C GLN A 153 -5.75 2.22 -11.71
N LEU A 154 -6.19 3.30 -12.34
CA LEU A 154 -7.60 3.56 -12.64
C LEU A 154 -7.74 3.72 -14.14
N ALA A 155 -8.57 2.88 -14.77
CA ALA A 155 -8.82 2.93 -16.21
C ALA A 155 -10.29 3.19 -16.50
N SER A 156 -10.56 3.98 -17.55
CA SER A 156 -11.90 4.27 -18.03
C SER A 156 -11.92 4.38 -19.56
N CYS A 157 -13.04 4.05 -20.16
CA CYS A 157 -13.30 4.29 -21.58
C CYS A 157 -13.99 5.64 -21.74
N PHE A 158 -13.61 6.40 -22.76
CA PHE A 158 -14.19 7.70 -23.10
C PHE A 158 -14.69 7.65 -24.54
N ALA A 159 -16.00 7.82 -24.71
CA ALA A 159 -16.63 7.90 -26.01
C ALA A 159 -16.41 9.28 -26.63
N ASN A 160 -15.99 9.33 -27.89
CA ASN A 160 -15.94 10.56 -28.66
C ASN A 160 -17.34 10.88 -29.17
N GLN A 161 -17.95 11.95 -28.66
CA GLN A 161 -19.26 12.42 -29.12
C GLN A 161 -19.12 13.32 -30.35
N THR A 162 -18.48 12.80 -31.40
CA THR A 162 -18.55 13.42 -32.72
C THR A 162 -19.88 13.03 -33.36
N GLY A 163 -20.92 13.84 -33.14
CA GLY A 163 -22.04 13.95 -34.09
C GLY A 163 -23.32 13.16 -33.83
N THR A 164 -23.91 13.27 -32.63
CA THR A 164 -25.38 13.12 -32.49
C THR A 164 -25.91 14.23 -31.59
N SER A 165 -26.12 15.41 -32.20
CA SER A 165 -27.22 16.26 -31.79
C SER A 165 -28.50 15.51 -32.14
N ASP A 166 -28.95 14.62 -31.26
CA ASP A 166 -30.34 14.18 -31.29
C ASP A 166 -31.17 15.42 -30.96
N THR A 167 -31.64 16.07 -32.02
CA THR A 167 -32.70 17.07 -31.97
C THR A 167 -33.90 16.47 -31.25
N LEU A 168 -34.16 16.97 -30.05
CA LEU A 168 -35.49 16.97 -29.46
C LEU A 168 -36.21 18.25 -29.85
#